data_AF-A0A151BQ75-F1
#
_entry.id   AF-A0A151BQ75-F1
#
_cell.length_a   1.000
_cell.length_b   1.000
_cell.length_c   1.000
_cell.angle_alpha   90.00
_cell.angle_beta   90.00
_cell.angle_gamma   90.00
#
_symmetry.space_group_name_H-M   'P 1'
#
loop_
_entity.id
_entity.type
_entity.pdbx_description
1 polymer ?
#
loop_
_entity_poly.entity_id
_entity_poly.type
_entity_poly.pdbx_seq_one_letter_code
_entity_poly.pdbx_strand_id
1 'polypeptide(L)'
;MGKGIYRARLGKAPNKKIVKFLSSIEDDYRIFEADIEGTEAHNIMLYEQQVLSRKDLIRILSSLEKLKREYESGKVKIEPEYEDVHEFIETYVIRDVGIEAGGKLHTGRSRNDQVALDIRMVLRWALIEVGEGILHLTHSLLKKAEEHKGTLMPLYTHTQHAQVGTLGHYLLAYVDILLRDLERLDSCYRRVNLSPLGAGPIGGTSIPIDRVRTASLLGFDGVVENTIDAVSSKDVEIESLSILANLMSTLSRIAEDLILWSSSEFGFIELADEYSSTSSIMPQKKNPCTLELVRGRVGRVFGALNGVLNIVKGLTTGYNRDLQEVKHHLWAGIDAVKDSLEILAGAIESMDVNEKRMRVMVEEGYTLALDLAERLTVELGLSFREAHMVVGNLVREMASSGERISCLKPEDVERVAEKVLGRRVTVDENLVRGAVNPEESLLNRRSIGSPNPAETERMLKERSTVLKAFMEAWLLKRKSLERARNSLRETVKKYLSEGYV
;
A
#
# COMPACT_ATOMS: atom_id res chain seq x y z
N MET A 1 -40.32 5.13 -23.39
CA MET A 1 -39.53 3.88 -23.45
C MET A 1 -38.89 3.68 -22.08
N GLY A 2 -39.36 2.72 -21.28
CA GLY A 2 -39.04 2.65 -19.84
C GLY A 2 -38.92 1.24 -19.27
N LYS A 3 -38.43 0.27 -20.05
CA LYS A 3 -38.11 -1.08 -19.57
C LYS A 3 -36.82 -1.53 -20.28
N GLY A 4 -35.84 -2.03 -19.52
CA GLY A 4 -34.47 -2.33 -19.95
C GLY A 4 -34.38 -2.85 -21.39
N ILE A 5 -33.72 -2.07 -22.24
CA ILE A 5 -33.71 -2.22 -23.71
C ILE A 5 -33.15 -3.60 -24.13
N TYR A 6 -32.27 -4.18 -23.33
CA TYR A 6 -31.67 -5.51 -23.55
C TYR A 6 -32.48 -6.68 -22.97
N ARG A 7 -33.57 -6.43 -22.22
CA ARG A 7 -34.41 -7.48 -21.62
C ARG A 7 -35.54 -7.95 -22.54
N ALA A 8 -35.51 -7.57 -23.82
CA ALA A 8 -36.55 -7.86 -24.82
C ALA A 8 -36.83 -9.37 -25.02
N ARG A 9 -35.86 -10.24 -24.71
CA ARG A 9 -36.01 -11.70 -24.79
C ARG A 9 -36.90 -12.29 -23.67
N LEU A 10 -37.05 -11.61 -22.54
CA LEU A 10 -37.75 -12.15 -21.37
C LEU A 10 -39.23 -11.74 -21.38
N GLY A 11 -40.14 -12.72 -21.31
CA GLY A 11 -41.59 -12.49 -21.38
C GLY A 11 -42.23 -11.83 -20.15
N LYS A 12 -41.54 -11.81 -19.00
CA LYS A 12 -41.97 -11.12 -17.77
C LYS A 12 -40.80 -10.35 -17.18
N ALA A 13 -41.07 -9.14 -16.68
CA ALA A 13 -40.06 -8.36 -15.97
C ALA A 13 -39.70 -9.03 -14.63
N PRO A 14 -38.42 -9.01 -14.21
CA PRO A 14 -38.02 -9.46 -12.90
C PRO A 14 -38.71 -8.63 -11.81
N ASN A 15 -39.02 -9.24 -10.66
CA ASN A 15 -39.57 -8.51 -9.53
C ASN A 15 -38.52 -7.59 -8.90
N LYS A 16 -38.95 -6.61 -8.10
CA LYS A 16 -38.06 -5.62 -7.49
C LYS A 16 -36.94 -6.23 -6.62
N LYS A 17 -37.20 -7.37 -5.97
CA LYS A 17 -36.20 -8.05 -5.12
C LYS A 17 -35.08 -8.65 -5.97
N ILE A 18 -35.40 -9.23 -7.12
CA ILE A 18 -34.41 -9.78 -8.06
C ILE A 18 -33.58 -8.65 -8.69
N VAL A 19 -34.23 -7.55 -9.09
CA VAL A 19 -33.51 -6.37 -9.63
C VAL A 19 -32.52 -5.83 -8.61
N LYS A 20 -32.94 -5.68 -7.34
CA LYS A 20 -32.05 -5.25 -6.26
C LYS A 20 -30.89 -6.23 -6.03
N PHE A 21 -31.14 -7.53 -6.09
CA PHE A 21 -30.11 -8.56 -5.87
C PHE A 21 -29.08 -8.62 -7.01
N LEU A 22 -29.49 -8.34 -8.25
CA LEU A 22 -28.58 -8.31 -9.41
C LEU A 22 -27.80 -7.00 -9.53
N SER A 23 -28.20 -5.97 -8.78
CA SER A 23 -27.65 -4.63 -8.92
C SER A 23 -26.24 -4.53 -8.33
N SER A 24 -25.33 -3.86 -9.05
CA SER A 24 -23.98 -3.50 -8.57
C SER A 24 -23.77 -1.99 -8.41
N ILE A 25 -24.85 -1.19 -8.43
CA ILE A 25 -24.76 0.28 -8.43
C ILE A 25 -23.88 0.83 -7.31
N GLU A 26 -23.97 0.27 -6.09
CA GLU A 26 -23.21 0.75 -4.94
C GLU A 26 -21.69 0.66 -5.16
N ASP A 27 -21.20 -0.48 -5.66
CA ASP A 27 -19.78 -0.65 -5.98
C ASP A 27 -19.38 0.03 -7.30
N ASP A 28 -20.31 0.12 -8.25
CA ASP A 28 -20.07 0.65 -9.59
C ASP A 28 -20.01 2.17 -9.63
N TYR A 29 -20.56 2.85 -8.62
CA TYR A 29 -20.47 4.31 -8.54
C TYR A 29 -19.00 4.79 -8.64
N ARG A 30 -18.04 4.00 -8.14
CA ARG A 30 -16.60 4.30 -8.22
C ARG A 30 -16.04 4.26 -9.64
N ILE A 31 -16.65 3.49 -10.55
CA ILE A 31 -16.22 3.37 -11.95
C ILE A 31 -17.04 4.26 -12.90
N PHE A 32 -17.98 5.08 -12.38
CA PHE A 32 -18.89 5.89 -13.19
C PHE A 32 -18.18 6.84 -14.16
N GLU A 33 -17.17 7.59 -13.67
CA GLU A 33 -16.44 8.51 -14.53
C GLU A 33 -15.55 7.78 -15.54
N ALA A 34 -14.99 6.63 -15.15
CA ALA A 34 -14.22 5.78 -16.06
C ALA A 34 -15.09 5.25 -17.20
N ASP A 35 -16.35 4.87 -16.93
CA ASP A 35 -17.30 4.45 -17.96
C ASP A 35 -17.58 5.56 -18.99
N ILE A 36 -17.75 6.80 -18.52
CA ILE A 36 -17.95 7.97 -19.39
C ILE A 36 -16.70 8.16 -20.27
N GLU A 37 -15.52 8.26 -19.67
CA GLU A 37 -14.26 8.51 -20.40
C GLU A 37 -13.95 7.37 -21.39
N GLY A 38 -14.16 6.12 -20.98
CA GLY A 38 -14.04 4.94 -21.82
C GLY A 38 -15.03 4.95 -23.00
N THR A 39 -16.27 5.40 -22.75
CA THR A 39 -17.29 5.56 -23.79
C THR A 39 -16.96 6.69 -24.77
N GLU A 40 -16.44 7.82 -24.29
CA GLU A 40 -15.97 8.92 -25.14
C GLU A 40 -14.85 8.45 -26.08
N ALA A 41 -13.81 7.82 -25.52
CA ALA A 41 -12.68 7.31 -26.28
C ALA A 41 -13.11 6.26 -27.33
N HIS A 42 -14.00 5.33 -26.95
CA HIS A 42 -14.54 4.32 -27.86
C HIS A 42 -15.30 4.94 -29.03
N ASN A 43 -16.17 5.92 -28.77
CA ASN A 43 -16.97 6.54 -29.83
C ASN A 43 -16.13 7.44 -30.75
N ILE A 44 -15.11 8.12 -30.22
CA ILE A 44 -14.12 8.83 -31.03
C ILE A 44 -13.42 7.86 -31.98
N MET A 45 -12.97 6.70 -31.49
CA MET A 45 -12.37 5.66 -32.32
C MET A 45 -13.34 5.14 -33.38
N LEU A 46 -14.61 4.87 -33.04
CA LEU A 46 -15.61 4.43 -34.02
C LEU A 46 -15.83 5.44 -35.15
N TYR A 47 -15.77 6.75 -34.83
CA TYR A 47 -15.82 7.80 -35.84
C TYR A 47 -14.56 7.79 -36.73
N GLU A 48 -13.38 7.65 -36.14
CA GLU A 48 -12.12 7.55 -36.89
C GLU A 48 -12.09 6.32 -37.81
N GLN A 49 -12.73 5.22 -37.41
CA GLN A 49 -12.91 4.01 -38.22
C GLN A 49 -14.12 4.09 -39.19
N GLN A 50 -14.78 5.25 -39.31
CA GLN A 50 -15.93 5.48 -40.20
C GLN A 50 -17.17 4.60 -39.90
N VAL A 51 -17.23 4.02 -38.70
CA VAL A 51 -18.39 3.25 -38.22
C VAL A 51 -19.47 4.18 -37.67
N LEU A 52 -19.08 5.31 -37.08
CA LEU A 52 -19.97 6.32 -36.52
C LEU A 52 -19.91 7.61 -37.37
N SER A 53 -21.05 8.24 -37.61
CA SER A 53 -21.09 9.54 -38.30
C SER A 53 -20.63 10.67 -37.38
N ARG A 54 -20.03 11.74 -37.93
CA ARG A 54 -19.64 12.93 -37.14
C ARG A 54 -20.83 13.52 -36.36
N LYS A 55 -22.00 13.54 -36.99
CA LYS A 55 -23.25 14.04 -36.40
C LYS A 55 -23.65 13.23 -35.16
N ASP A 56 -23.57 11.91 -35.25
CA ASP A 56 -23.92 11.02 -34.13
C ASP A 56 -22.88 11.09 -33.01
N LEU A 57 -21.59 11.18 -33.37
CA LEU A 57 -20.50 11.39 -32.41
C LEU A 57 -20.75 12.65 -31.56
N ILE A 58 -20.99 13.80 -32.20
CA ILE A 58 -21.20 15.07 -31.49
C ILE A 58 -22.40 14.98 -30.52
N ARG A 59 -23.49 14.32 -30.94
CA ARG A 59 -24.66 14.11 -30.08
C ARG A 59 -24.30 13.28 -28.86
N ILE A 60 -23.66 12.13 -29.06
CA ILE A 60 -23.25 11.23 -27.97
C ILE A 60 -22.31 11.96 -26.99
N LEU A 61 -21.24 12.59 -27.49
CA LEU A 61 -20.28 13.32 -26.66
C LEU A 61 -20.94 14.45 -25.88
N SER A 62 -21.87 15.21 -26.50
CA SER A 62 -22.59 16.28 -25.82
C SER A 62 -23.43 15.77 -24.64
N SER A 63 -24.10 14.62 -24.83
CA SER A 63 -24.90 13.98 -23.80
C SER A 63 -24.04 13.43 -22.66
N LEU A 64 -22.89 12.83 -22.98
CA LEU A 64 -21.93 12.32 -21.99
C LEU A 64 -21.34 13.45 -21.15
N GLU A 65 -20.90 14.54 -21.78
CA GLU A 65 -20.38 15.72 -21.10
C GLU A 65 -21.44 16.41 -20.22
N LYS A 66 -22.71 16.39 -20.63
CA LYS A 66 -23.82 16.84 -19.79
C LYS A 66 -23.96 15.95 -18.56
N LEU A 67 -23.96 14.63 -18.74
CA LEU A 67 -24.05 13.66 -17.63
C LEU A 67 -22.87 13.79 -16.66
N LYS A 68 -21.66 13.97 -17.18
CA LYS A 68 -20.44 14.18 -16.41
C LYS A 68 -20.56 15.39 -15.47
N ARG A 69 -21.03 16.54 -15.98
CA ARG A 69 -21.28 17.74 -15.16
C ARG A 69 -22.36 17.53 -14.10
N GLU A 70 -23.41 16.77 -14.43
CA GLU A 70 -24.46 16.42 -13.45
C GLU A 70 -23.91 15.52 -12.35
N TYR A 71 -23.03 14.57 -12.68
CA TYR A 71 -22.35 13.70 -11.74
C TYR A 71 -21.42 14.49 -10.81
N GLU A 72 -20.54 15.32 -11.37
CA GLU A 72 -19.60 16.16 -10.62
C GLU A 72 -20.30 17.15 -9.67
N SER A 73 -21.51 17.61 -10.03
CA SER A 73 -22.32 18.49 -9.18
C SER A 73 -23.22 17.76 -8.17
N GLY A 74 -23.12 16.43 -8.07
CA GLY A 74 -23.90 15.61 -7.14
C GLY A 74 -25.40 15.51 -7.49
N LYS A 75 -25.77 15.84 -8.73
CA LYS A 75 -27.17 15.83 -9.21
C LYS A 75 -27.61 14.48 -9.75
N VAL A 76 -26.67 13.62 -10.13
CA VAL A 76 -26.98 12.27 -10.60
C VAL A 76 -27.53 11.44 -9.45
N LYS A 77 -28.76 10.97 -9.61
CA LYS A 77 -29.38 9.96 -8.75
C LYS A 77 -29.65 8.73 -9.59
N ILE A 78 -28.88 7.68 -9.35
CA ILE A 78 -29.09 6.40 -10.04
C ILE A 78 -30.29 5.72 -9.39
N GLU A 79 -31.36 5.56 -10.16
CA GLU A 79 -32.59 4.93 -9.67
C GLU A 79 -32.32 3.44 -9.36
N PRO A 80 -32.94 2.85 -8.32
CA PRO A 80 -32.73 1.44 -7.96
C PRO A 80 -33.19 0.42 -9.01
N GLU A 81 -33.76 0.88 -10.12
CA GLU A 81 -34.29 0.06 -11.20
C GLU A 81 -33.22 -0.31 -12.24
N TYR A 82 -32.08 0.39 -12.25
CA TYR A 82 -30.93 0.06 -13.08
C TYR A 82 -30.13 -1.08 -12.46
N GLU A 83 -29.59 -1.95 -13.31
CA GLU A 83 -28.75 -3.05 -12.88
C GLU A 83 -27.35 -2.57 -12.50
N ASP A 84 -26.76 -1.73 -13.34
CA ASP A 84 -25.40 -1.20 -13.18
C ASP A 84 -25.31 0.25 -13.70
N VAL A 85 -24.15 0.89 -13.47
CA VAL A 85 -23.90 2.26 -13.95
C VAL A 85 -23.90 2.35 -15.47
N HIS A 86 -23.55 1.27 -16.14
CA HIS A 86 -23.38 1.27 -17.58
C HIS A 86 -24.74 1.26 -18.31
N GLU A 87 -25.74 0.53 -17.80
CA GLU A 87 -27.14 0.61 -18.24
C GLU A 87 -27.72 1.99 -17.99
N PHE A 88 -27.41 2.58 -16.83
CA PHE A 88 -27.85 3.93 -16.49
C PHE A 88 -27.32 4.95 -17.50
N ILE A 89 -26.01 4.94 -17.77
CA ILE A 89 -25.36 5.87 -18.72
C ILE A 89 -25.92 5.68 -20.14
N GLU A 90 -26.05 4.44 -20.61
CA GLU A 90 -26.65 4.12 -21.91
C GLU A 90 -28.10 4.64 -22.01
N THR A 91 -28.91 4.38 -20.98
CA THR A 91 -30.31 4.82 -20.95
C THR A 91 -30.40 6.34 -20.92
N TYR A 92 -29.53 7.00 -20.17
CA TYR A 92 -29.44 8.46 -20.13
C TYR A 92 -29.16 9.04 -21.52
N VAL A 93 -28.12 8.53 -22.20
CA VAL A 93 -27.73 9.00 -23.54
C VAL A 93 -28.86 8.76 -24.55
N ILE A 94 -29.50 7.59 -24.55
CA ILE A 94 -30.62 7.29 -25.45
C ILE A 94 -31.81 8.22 -25.19
N ARG A 95 -32.11 8.56 -23.93
CA ARG A 95 -33.18 9.51 -23.59
C ARG A 95 -32.87 10.93 -24.07
N ASP A 96 -31.61 11.35 -23.98
CA ASP A 96 -31.18 12.71 -24.34
C ASP A 96 -31.09 12.89 -25.86
N VAL A 97 -30.50 11.92 -26.58
CA VAL A 97 -30.21 12.06 -28.02
C VAL A 97 -30.99 11.11 -28.93
N GLY A 98 -31.89 10.29 -28.40
CA GLY A 98 -32.71 9.36 -29.17
C GLY A 98 -31.99 8.06 -29.57
N ILE A 99 -32.75 7.01 -29.81
CA ILE A 99 -32.23 5.65 -30.04
C ILE A 99 -31.35 5.52 -31.29
N GLU A 100 -31.61 6.30 -32.34
CA GLU A 100 -30.85 6.23 -33.60
C GLU A 100 -29.38 6.64 -33.43
N ALA A 101 -29.10 7.64 -32.60
CA ALA A 101 -27.74 8.06 -32.29
C ALA A 101 -27.25 7.39 -31.00
N GLY A 102 -28.02 7.51 -29.92
CA GLY A 102 -27.64 6.97 -28.61
C GLY A 102 -27.40 5.47 -28.64
N GLY A 103 -28.23 4.68 -29.35
CA GLY A 103 -28.06 3.23 -29.45
C GLY A 103 -26.77 2.78 -30.17
N LYS A 104 -26.09 3.68 -30.88
CA LYS A 104 -24.81 3.39 -31.51
C LYS A 104 -23.64 3.40 -30.52
N LEU A 105 -23.81 3.90 -29.29
CA LEU A 105 -22.73 4.02 -28.31
C LEU A 105 -22.02 2.69 -28.00
N HIS A 106 -22.75 1.58 -28.12
CA HIS A 106 -22.31 0.23 -27.76
C HIS A 106 -21.81 -0.58 -28.97
N THR A 107 -21.74 0.05 -30.16
CA THR A 107 -21.30 -0.61 -31.40
C THR A 107 -19.88 -1.17 -31.23
N GLY A 108 -19.72 -2.48 -31.44
CA GLY A 108 -18.41 -3.14 -31.33
C GLY A 108 -17.86 -3.29 -29.90
N ARG A 109 -18.70 -3.11 -28.87
CA ARG A 109 -18.35 -3.22 -27.45
C ARG A 109 -19.29 -4.19 -26.73
N SER A 110 -18.88 -4.71 -25.59
CA SER A 110 -19.73 -5.47 -24.67
C SER A 110 -19.67 -4.87 -23.28
N ARG A 111 -20.57 -5.30 -22.38
CA ARG A 111 -20.43 -4.97 -20.97
C ARG A 111 -19.20 -5.63 -20.34
N ASN A 112 -18.77 -6.77 -20.86
CA ASN A 112 -17.67 -7.57 -20.29
C ASN A 112 -16.31 -6.86 -20.41
N ASP A 113 -15.98 -6.33 -21.59
CA ASP A 113 -14.74 -5.59 -21.80
C ASP A 113 -14.83 -4.14 -21.31
N GLN A 114 -16.03 -3.56 -21.29
CA GLN A 114 -16.30 -2.25 -20.69
C GLN A 114 -16.04 -2.25 -19.18
N VAL A 115 -16.66 -3.15 -18.40
CA VAL A 115 -16.44 -3.19 -16.93
C VAL A 115 -14.98 -3.51 -16.58
N ALA A 116 -14.32 -4.37 -17.36
CA ALA A 116 -12.91 -4.69 -17.17
C ALA A 116 -12.01 -3.46 -17.42
N LEU A 117 -12.34 -2.64 -18.42
CA LEU A 117 -11.66 -1.38 -18.68
C LEU A 117 -11.81 -0.43 -17.49
N ASP A 118 -13.05 -0.23 -17.04
CA ASP A 118 -13.36 0.80 -16.05
C ASP A 118 -12.72 0.47 -14.69
N ILE A 119 -12.73 -0.82 -14.30
CA ILE A 119 -12.00 -1.31 -13.12
C ILE A 119 -10.51 -0.99 -13.24
N ARG A 120 -9.88 -1.33 -14.37
CA ARG A 120 -8.43 -1.07 -14.59
C ARG A 120 -8.11 0.41 -14.59
N MET A 121 -8.97 1.25 -15.15
CA MET A 121 -8.82 2.71 -15.14
C MET A 121 -8.85 3.28 -13.72
N VAL A 122 -9.75 2.82 -12.86
CA VAL A 122 -9.82 3.25 -11.46
C VAL A 122 -8.67 2.65 -10.65
N LEU A 123 -8.37 1.37 -10.85
CA LEU A 123 -7.34 0.65 -10.11
C LEU A 123 -5.95 1.26 -10.33
N ARG A 124 -5.57 1.64 -11.56
CA ARG A 124 -4.26 2.28 -11.80
C ARG A 124 -4.09 3.60 -11.04
N TRP A 125 -5.15 4.40 -10.91
CA TRP A 125 -5.13 5.62 -10.09
C TRP A 125 -4.99 5.30 -8.61
N ALA A 126 -5.77 4.34 -8.13
CA ALA A 126 -5.69 3.88 -6.74
C ALA A 126 -4.30 3.35 -6.38
N LEU A 127 -3.65 2.61 -7.29
CA LEU A 127 -2.27 2.14 -7.10
C LEU A 127 -1.28 3.31 -7.02
N ILE A 128 -1.41 4.33 -7.87
CA ILE A 128 -0.57 5.54 -7.75
C ILE A 128 -0.77 6.19 -6.38
N GLU A 129 -2.01 6.38 -5.94
CA GLU A 129 -2.32 6.99 -4.64
C GLU A 129 -1.79 6.18 -3.45
N VAL A 130 -1.92 4.84 -3.50
CA VAL A 130 -1.32 3.96 -2.48
C VAL A 130 0.20 4.13 -2.46
N GLY A 131 0.85 4.12 -3.63
CA GLY A 131 2.29 4.31 -3.69
C GLY A 131 2.73 5.71 -3.19
N GLU A 132 1.95 6.75 -3.41
CA GLU A 132 2.18 8.07 -2.79
C GLU A 132 2.06 8.04 -1.27
N GLY A 133 1.07 7.31 -0.73
CA GLY A 133 0.97 7.08 0.71
C GLY A 133 2.17 6.31 1.27
N ILE A 134 2.67 5.30 0.54
CA ILE A 134 3.91 4.58 0.92
C ILE A 134 5.11 5.53 0.89
N LEU A 135 5.23 6.36 -0.15
CA LEU A 135 6.32 7.34 -0.28
C LEU A 135 6.30 8.35 0.88
N HIS A 136 5.11 8.83 1.25
CA HIS A 136 4.93 9.74 2.36
C HIS A 136 5.39 9.09 3.68
N LEU A 137 4.84 7.94 4.04
CA LEU A 137 5.25 7.19 5.24
C LEU A 137 6.76 6.87 5.25
N THR A 138 7.31 6.46 4.11
CA THR A 138 8.74 6.16 3.97
C THR A 138 9.58 7.41 4.19
N HIS A 139 9.13 8.57 3.70
CA HIS A 139 9.78 9.85 3.96
C HIS A 139 9.74 10.22 5.44
N SER A 140 8.58 10.09 6.09
CA SER A 140 8.40 10.35 7.53
C SER A 140 9.33 9.48 8.38
N LEU A 141 9.40 8.17 8.09
CA LEU A 141 10.30 7.23 8.75
C LEU A 141 11.77 7.59 8.52
N LEU A 142 12.15 7.91 7.28
CA LEU A 142 13.53 8.25 6.96
C LEU A 142 13.96 9.56 7.65
N LYS A 143 13.06 10.54 7.72
CA LYS A 143 13.30 11.79 8.45
C LYS A 143 13.49 11.53 9.94
N LYS A 144 12.61 10.75 10.57
CA LYS A 144 12.78 10.35 11.98
C LYS A 144 14.04 9.51 12.20
N ALA A 145 14.41 8.69 11.23
CA ALA A 145 15.64 7.92 11.30
C ALA A 145 16.88 8.81 11.28
N GLU A 146 16.89 9.85 10.45
CA GLU A 146 17.96 10.86 10.41
C GLU A 146 18.05 11.64 11.72
N GLU A 147 16.91 12.13 12.23
CA GLU A 147 16.81 12.87 13.49
C GLU A 147 17.34 12.05 14.68
N HIS A 148 17.03 10.76 14.71
CA HIS A 148 17.38 9.84 15.81
C HIS A 148 18.47 8.83 15.45
N LYS A 149 19.34 9.16 14.48
CA LYS A 149 20.42 8.25 14.02
C LYS A 149 21.40 7.87 15.13
N GLY A 150 21.57 8.72 16.13
CA GLY A 150 22.42 8.50 17.31
C GLY A 150 21.67 8.20 18.60
N THR A 151 20.32 8.18 18.59
CA THR A 151 19.53 7.91 19.80
C THR A 151 19.64 6.42 20.15
N LEU A 152 20.34 6.11 21.25
CA LEU A 152 20.52 4.74 21.73
C LEU A 152 19.16 4.07 22.00
N MET A 153 19.04 2.81 21.57
CA MET A 153 17.84 2.01 21.79
C MET A 153 18.26 0.55 22.05
N PRO A 154 17.61 -0.16 23.00
CA PRO A 154 17.76 -1.61 23.07
C PRO A 154 17.09 -2.23 21.84
N LEU A 155 17.82 -3.10 21.13
CA LEU A 155 17.25 -3.91 20.04
C LEU A 155 16.64 -5.18 20.62
N TYR A 156 15.58 -5.68 20.00
CA TYR A 156 14.77 -6.76 20.55
C TYR A 156 14.82 -8.03 19.70
N THR A 157 14.87 -9.17 20.38
CA THR A 157 14.46 -10.47 19.83
C THR A 157 13.56 -11.14 20.85
N HIS A 158 12.43 -11.72 20.43
CA HIS A 158 11.41 -12.27 21.34
C HIS A 158 10.89 -11.27 22.39
N THR A 159 10.88 -9.98 22.04
CA THR A 159 10.54 -8.88 22.97
C THR A 159 11.45 -8.83 24.20
N GLN A 160 12.67 -9.37 24.09
CA GLN A 160 13.74 -9.27 25.08
C GLN A 160 14.88 -8.41 24.55
N HIS A 161 15.53 -7.67 25.45
CA HIS A 161 16.73 -6.90 25.11
C HIS A 161 17.83 -7.82 24.58
N ALA A 162 18.27 -7.58 23.35
CA ALA A 162 19.25 -8.39 22.66
C ALA A 162 20.61 -7.69 22.57
N GLN A 163 20.65 -6.50 21.94
CA GLN A 163 21.88 -5.76 21.65
C GLN A 163 21.61 -4.25 21.71
N VAL A 164 22.67 -3.46 21.73
CA VAL A 164 22.58 -2.01 21.59
C VAL A 164 22.51 -1.62 20.11
N GLY A 165 21.59 -0.73 19.79
CA GLY A 165 21.46 -0.10 18.47
C GLY A 165 21.03 1.35 18.61
N THR A 166 20.48 1.91 17.53
CA THR A 166 19.86 3.23 17.56
C THR A 166 18.44 3.19 17.00
N LEU A 167 17.60 4.12 17.44
CA LEU A 167 16.26 4.26 16.88
C LEU A 167 16.33 4.51 15.37
N GLY A 168 17.28 5.32 14.90
CA GLY A 168 17.44 5.55 13.47
C GLY A 168 17.80 4.30 12.67
N HIS A 169 18.69 3.44 13.21
CA HIS A 169 18.97 2.13 12.61
C HIS A 169 17.71 1.24 12.55
N TYR A 170 16.91 1.24 13.61
CA TYR A 170 15.66 0.48 13.67
C TYR A 170 14.65 0.95 12.62
N LEU A 171 14.44 2.26 12.51
CA LEU A 171 13.49 2.85 11.56
C LEU A 171 13.91 2.64 10.09
N LEU A 172 15.21 2.62 9.80
CA LEU A 172 15.73 2.28 8.46
C LEU A 172 15.32 0.87 8.01
N ALA A 173 15.15 -0.07 8.93
CA ALA A 173 14.66 -1.41 8.58
C ALA A 173 13.24 -1.36 7.99
N TYR A 174 12.37 -0.48 8.51
CA TYR A 174 11.04 -0.27 7.97
C TYR A 174 11.05 0.48 6.64
N VAL A 175 11.94 1.49 6.48
CA VAL A 175 12.17 2.14 5.19
C VAL A 175 12.49 1.10 4.12
N ASP A 176 13.42 0.18 4.39
CA ASP A 176 13.81 -0.86 3.42
C ASP A 176 12.66 -1.82 3.06
N ILE A 177 11.77 -2.12 4.00
CA ILE A 177 10.59 -2.95 3.72
C ILE A 177 9.63 -2.20 2.78
N LEU A 178 9.34 -0.94 3.06
CA LEU A 178 8.42 -0.13 2.26
C LEU A 178 8.95 0.16 0.85
N LEU A 179 10.28 0.32 0.68
CA LEU A 179 10.89 0.43 -0.64
C LEU A 179 10.64 -0.82 -1.49
N ARG A 180 10.68 -2.03 -0.90
CA ARG A 180 10.31 -3.26 -1.61
C ARG A 180 8.82 -3.32 -1.95
N ASP A 181 7.96 -2.74 -1.11
CA ASP A 181 6.53 -2.64 -1.42
C ASP A 181 6.26 -1.70 -2.60
N LEU A 182 7.03 -0.61 -2.75
CA LEU A 182 7.00 0.24 -3.96
C LEU A 182 7.44 -0.51 -5.21
N GLU A 183 8.49 -1.34 -5.14
CA GLU A 183 8.92 -2.18 -6.28
C GLU A 183 7.82 -3.14 -6.74
N ARG A 184 7.14 -3.80 -5.79
CA ARG A 184 6.00 -4.68 -6.08
C ARG A 184 4.88 -3.91 -6.77
N LEU A 185 4.56 -2.73 -6.25
CA LEU A 185 3.47 -1.92 -6.76
C LEU A 185 3.77 -1.34 -8.15
N ASP A 186 5.01 -0.92 -8.42
CA ASP A 186 5.44 -0.51 -9.77
C ASP A 186 5.33 -1.65 -10.77
N SER A 187 5.74 -2.86 -10.37
CA SER A 187 5.62 -4.04 -11.20
C SER A 187 4.15 -4.33 -11.56
N CYS A 188 3.26 -4.35 -10.56
CA CYS A 188 1.83 -4.61 -10.77
C CYS A 188 1.16 -3.55 -11.64
N TYR A 189 1.50 -2.27 -11.43
CA TYR A 189 0.98 -1.16 -12.22
C TYR A 189 1.14 -1.40 -13.73
N ARG A 190 2.26 -1.96 -14.18
CA ARG A 190 2.51 -2.24 -15.61
C ARG A 190 1.50 -3.22 -16.21
N ARG A 191 1.01 -4.20 -15.43
CA ARG A 191 -0.01 -5.17 -15.87
C ARG A 191 -1.41 -4.60 -15.79
N VAL A 192 -1.68 -3.76 -14.79
CA VAL A 192 -2.96 -3.02 -14.66
C VAL A 192 -3.12 -2.02 -15.80
N ASN A 193 -2.05 -1.33 -16.22
CA ASN A 193 -2.07 -0.31 -17.27
C ASN A 193 -2.05 -0.87 -18.71
N LEU A 194 -2.76 -1.99 -18.93
CA LEU A 194 -3.10 -2.51 -20.26
C LEU A 194 -4.62 -2.51 -20.47
N SER A 195 -5.06 -2.03 -21.63
CA SER A 195 -6.49 -1.87 -21.96
C SER A 195 -7.12 -3.21 -22.41
N PRO A 196 -8.23 -3.64 -21.81
CA PRO A 196 -8.98 -4.81 -22.28
C PRO A 196 -9.95 -4.48 -23.42
N LEU A 197 -10.27 -3.20 -23.64
CA LEU A 197 -11.38 -2.78 -24.50
C LEU A 197 -11.23 -3.25 -25.96
N GLY A 198 -12.36 -3.62 -26.56
CA GLY A 198 -12.43 -4.20 -27.92
C GLY A 198 -12.34 -5.72 -27.94
N ALA A 199 -12.24 -6.36 -26.77
CA ALA A 199 -12.42 -7.80 -26.63
C ALA A 199 -13.89 -8.24 -26.83
N GLY A 200 -14.83 -7.29 -26.79
CA GLY A 200 -16.26 -7.56 -26.92
C GLY A 200 -16.73 -8.53 -25.83
N PRO A 201 -17.68 -9.43 -26.12
CA PRO A 201 -18.18 -10.35 -25.10
C PRO A 201 -17.15 -11.40 -24.69
N ILE A 202 -16.27 -11.83 -25.62
CA ILE A 202 -15.25 -12.87 -25.41
C ILE A 202 -14.31 -13.01 -26.62
N GLY A 203 -14.82 -12.88 -27.84
CA GLY A 203 -14.12 -13.21 -29.09
C GLY A 203 -13.82 -12.03 -30.01
N GLY A 204 -13.84 -10.81 -29.48
CA GLY A 204 -13.73 -9.58 -30.28
C GLY A 204 -15.02 -9.22 -31.02
N THR A 205 -14.86 -8.52 -32.13
CA THR A 205 -15.96 -8.03 -32.99
C THR A 205 -15.56 -8.06 -34.46
N SER A 206 -16.54 -8.25 -35.35
CA SER A 206 -16.35 -8.14 -36.81
C SER A 206 -16.40 -6.70 -37.32
N ILE A 207 -16.74 -5.74 -36.45
CA ILE A 207 -16.75 -4.31 -36.76
C ILE A 207 -15.30 -3.82 -36.78
N PRO A 208 -14.87 -3.03 -37.79
CA PRO A 208 -13.50 -2.52 -37.84
C PRO A 208 -13.28 -1.53 -36.69
N ILE A 209 -12.57 -1.99 -35.64
CA ILE A 209 -12.21 -1.18 -34.47
C ILE A 209 -10.69 -1.09 -34.35
N ASP A 210 -10.20 -0.01 -33.75
CA ASP A 210 -8.79 0.17 -33.40
C ASP A 210 -8.61 0.16 -31.87
N ARG A 211 -8.20 -1.00 -31.34
CA ARG A 211 -7.96 -1.19 -29.90
C ARG A 211 -6.79 -0.36 -29.40
N VAL A 212 -5.74 -0.19 -30.21
CA VAL A 212 -4.55 0.59 -29.85
C VAL A 212 -4.89 2.06 -29.76
N ARG A 213 -5.71 2.56 -30.69
CA ARG A 213 -6.20 3.94 -30.65
C ARG A 213 -6.98 4.23 -29.38
N THR A 214 -7.90 3.34 -29.00
CA THR A 214 -8.71 3.54 -27.79
C THR A 214 -7.84 3.45 -26.52
N ALA A 215 -6.91 2.50 -26.47
CA ALA A 215 -5.93 2.38 -25.39
C ALA A 215 -5.08 3.67 -25.24
N SER A 216 -4.60 4.22 -26.35
CA SER A 216 -3.81 5.46 -26.39
C SER A 216 -4.60 6.68 -25.91
N LEU A 217 -5.85 6.84 -26.35
CA LEU A 217 -6.74 7.92 -25.89
C LEU A 217 -6.97 7.90 -24.37
N LEU A 218 -6.95 6.70 -23.78
CA LEU A 218 -7.16 6.47 -22.35
C LEU A 218 -5.84 6.38 -21.55
N GLY A 219 -4.67 6.57 -22.18
CA GLY A 219 -3.37 6.56 -21.51
C GLY A 219 -2.88 5.19 -21.04
N PHE A 220 -3.36 4.11 -21.66
CA PHE A 220 -2.81 2.76 -21.44
C PHE A 220 -1.52 2.57 -22.23
N ASP A 221 -0.61 1.73 -21.71
CA ASP A 221 0.68 1.44 -22.36
C ASP A 221 0.55 0.39 -23.48
N GLY A 222 -0.62 -0.23 -23.59
CA GLY A 222 -0.91 -1.25 -24.59
C GLY A 222 -2.29 -1.87 -24.39
N VAL A 223 -2.49 -3.03 -25.02
CA VAL A 223 -3.73 -3.81 -24.94
C VAL A 223 -3.48 -5.16 -24.27
N VAL A 224 -4.49 -5.69 -23.58
CA VAL A 224 -4.53 -7.11 -23.25
C VAL A 224 -4.86 -7.85 -24.55
N GLU A 225 -3.88 -8.53 -25.12
CA GLU A 225 -3.93 -9.00 -26.51
C GLU A 225 -5.07 -10.00 -26.73
N ASN A 226 -5.12 -11.07 -25.93
CA ASN A 226 -6.12 -12.11 -26.04
C ASN A 226 -7.48 -11.64 -25.49
N THR A 227 -8.53 -11.76 -26.31
CA THR A 227 -9.86 -11.25 -25.95
C THR A 227 -10.55 -12.08 -24.87
N ILE A 228 -10.24 -13.38 -24.76
CA ILE A 228 -10.77 -14.24 -23.69
C ILE A 228 -10.15 -13.81 -22.36
N ASP A 229 -8.83 -13.64 -22.34
CA ASP A 229 -8.08 -13.16 -21.17
C ASP A 229 -8.61 -11.79 -20.70
N ALA A 230 -8.72 -10.84 -21.63
CA ALA A 230 -9.17 -9.47 -21.38
C ALA A 230 -10.50 -9.34 -20.62
N VAL A 231 -11.42 -10.32 -20.77
CA VAL A 231 -12.73 -10.31 -20.10
C VAL A 231 -12.87 -11.33 -18.99
N SER A 232 -12.00 -12.34 -18.93
CA SER A 232 -12.12 -13.45 -17.99
C SER A 232 -11.17 -13.34 -16.80
N SER A 233 -9.94 -12.86 -17.01
CA SER A 233 -8.93 -12.82 -15.96
C SER A 233 -9.26 -11.77 -14.89
N LYS A 234 -8.91 -12.11 -13.65
CA LYS A 234 -8.93 -11.23 -12.47
C LYS A 234 -7.61 -11.27 -11.71
N ASP A 235 -6.55 -11.70 -12.39
CA ASP A 235 -5.21 -11.84 -11.82
C ASP A 235 -4.64 -10.50 -11.34
N VAL A 236 -4.88 -9.40 -12.06
CA VAL A 236 -4.41 -8.06 -11.66
C VAL A 236 -5.11 -7.54 -10.42
N GLU A 237 -6.40 -7.84 -10.22
CA GLU A 237 -7.13 -7.51 -8.99
C GLU A 237 -6.64 -8.35 -7.81
N ILE A 238 -6.40 -9.65 -8.02
CA ILE A 238 -5.81 -10.56 -7.01
C ILE A 238 -4.38 -10.11 -6.66
N GLU A 239 -3.55 -9.82 -7.66
CA GLU A 239 -2.17 -9.37 -7.48
C GLU A 239 -2.13 -8.05 -6.71
N SER A 240 -3.00 -7.10 -7.06
CA SER A 240 -3.15 -5.83 -6.34
C SER A 240 -3.47 -6.09 -4.86
N LEU A 241 -4.51 -6.88 -4.56
CA LEU A 241 -4.89 -7.21 -3.18
C LEU A 241 -3.79 -7.99 -2.43
N SER A 242 -3.01 -8.83 -3.12
CA SER A 242 -1.89 -9.56 -2.55
C SER A 242 -0.74 -8.62 -2.13
N ILE A 243 -0.43 -7.63 -2.97
CA ILE A 243 0.57 -6.60 -2.65
C ILE A 243 0.08 -5.73 -1.48
N LEU A 244 -1.20 -5.32 -1.51
CA LEU A 244 -1.83 -4.57 -0.43
C LEU A 244 -1.85 -5.35 0.90
N ALA A 245 -2.07 -6.66 0.86
CA ALA A 245 -2.00 -7.52 2.03
C ALA A 245 -0.58 -7.58 2.60
N ASN A 246 0.44 -7.73 1.76
CA ASN A 246 1.84 -7.66 2.20
C ASN A 246 2.17 -6.32 2.87
N LEU A 247 1.74 -5.21 2.26
CA LEU A 247 1.92 -3.88 2.83
C LEU A 247 1.22 -3.75 4.19
N MET A 248 -0.05 -4.17 4.31
CA MET A 248 -0.77 -4.11 5.59
C MET A 248 -0.11 -4.96 6.68
N SER A 249 0.48 -6.09 6.33
CA SER A 249 1.30 -6.87 7.28
C SER A 249 2.46 -6.03 7.82
N THR A 250 3.21 -5.33 6.95
CA THR A 250 4.26 -4.38 7.36
C THR A 250 3.71 -3.26 8.24
N LEU A 251 2.63 -2.59 7.82
CA LEU A 251 2.01 -1.50 8.58
C LEU A 251 1.57 -1.94 9.97
N SER A 252 1.06 -3.17 10.10
CA SER A 252 0.66 -3.72 11.39
C SER A 252 1.82 -3.97 12.33
N ARG A 253 3.00 -4.33 11.81
CA ARG A 253 4.22 -4.48 12.62
C ARG A 253 4.73 -3.14 13.11
N ILE A 254 4.70 -2.12 12.26
CA ILE A 254 5.01 -0.74 12.67
C ILE A 254 4.04 -0.30 13.76
N ALA A 255 2.73 -0.51 13.56
CA ALA A 255 1.72 -0.16 14.55
C ALA A 255 1.92 -0.91 15.89
N GLU A 256 2.25 -2.20 15.86
CA GLU A 256 2.57 -3.00 17.05
C GLU A 256 3.72 -2.40 17.85
N ASP A 257 4.82 -2.09 17.18
CA ASP A 257 6.01 -1.51 17.82
C ASP A 257 5.67 -0.17 18.47
N LEU A 258 4.96 0.71 17.76
CA LEU A 258 4.54 2.02 18.30
C LEU A 258 3.56 1.88 19.49
N ILE A 259 2.63 0.92 19.44
CA ILE A 259 1.72 0.61 20.56
C ILE A 259 2.53 0.17 21.78
N LEU A 260 3.50 -0.73 21.59
CA LEU A 260 4.35 -1.22 22.66
C LEU A 260 5.21 -0.09 23.24
N TRP A 261 5.83 0.73 22.38
CA TRP A 261 6.70 1.83 22.78
C TRP A 261 5.98 2.98 23.47
N SER A 262 4.69 3.19 23.17
CA SER A 262 3.84 4.20 23.82
C SER A 262 3.19 3.72 25.12
N SER A 263 3.38 2.45 25.51
CA SER A 263 2.93 1.93 26.81
C SER A 263 3.64 2.62 27.97
N SER A 264 3.03 2.60 29.16
CA SER A 264 3.64 3.17 30.38
C SER A 264 4.89 2.41 30.81
N GLU A 265 4.98 1.12 30.50
CA GLU A 265 6.12 0.26 30.83
C GLU A 265 7.35 0.58 29.97
N PHE A 266 7.16 0.80 28.67
CA PHE A 266 8.26 1.18 27.77
C PHE A 266 8.54 2.68 27.86
N GLY A 267 7.54 3.53 27.56
CA GLY A 267 7.64 4.99 27.58
C GLY A 267 8.68 5.54 26.60
N PHE A 268 8.88 4.85 25.48
CA PHE A 268 9.88 5.16 24.45
C PHE A 268 9.43 6.29 23.55
N ILE A 269 8.14 6.32 23.26
CA ILE A 269 7.52 7.40 22.49
C ILE A 269 6.26 7.88 23.20
N GLU A 270 5.83 9.08 22.84
CA GLU A 270 4.48 9.57 23.08
C GLU A 270 3.84 9.93 21.74
N LEU A 271 2.64 9.42 21.49
CA LEU A 271 1.88 9.78 20.29
C LEU A 271 1.31 11.20 20.45
N ALA A 272 1.20 11.97 19.37
CA ALA A 272 0.49 13.24 19.43
C ALA A 272 -1.00 13.04 19.76
N ASP A 273 -1.62 14.07 20.33
CA ASP A 273 -3.01 14.03 20.79
C ASP A 273 -3.99 13.75 19.64
N GLU A 274 -3.72 14.27 18.45
CA GLU A 274 -4.55 14.07 17.24
C GLU A 274 -4.57 12.62 16.72
N TYR A 275 -3.55 11.81 17.06
CA TYR A 275 -3.50 10.38 16.75
C TYR A 275 -3.85 9.50 17.96
N SER A 276 -4.24 10.11 19.09
CA SER A 276 -4.58 9.41 20.32
C SER A 276 -6.07 9.54 20.64
N SER A 277 -6.58 8.70 21.54
CA SER A 277 -7.92 8.90 22.10
C SER A 277 -7.90 8.80 23.62
N THR A 278 -8.84 9.46 24.28
CA THR A 278 -8.99 9.39 25.73
C THR A 278 -10.02 8.34 26.14
N SER A 279 -9.93 7.85 27.38
CA SER A 279 -11.00 7.03 27.95
C SER A 279 -12.15 7.91 28.46
N SER A 280 -13.38 7.41 28.31
CA SER A 280 -14.57 8.06 28.87
C SER A 280 -14.61 8.10 30.40
N ILE A 281 -13.84 7.25 31.10
CA ILE A 281 -13.86 7.12 32.57
C ILE A 281 -12.49 7.37 33.20
N MET A 282 -11.39 7.00 32.51
CA MET A 282 -10.03 7.11 33.03
C MET A 282 -9.32 8.35 32.46
N PRO A 283 -9.25 9.48 33.19
CA PRO A 283 -8.74 10.74 32.66
C PRO A 283 -7.25 10.72 32.30
N GLN A 284 -6.48 9.79 32.88
CA GLN A 284 -5.05 9.62 32.61
C GLN A 284 -4.75 8.83 31.33
N LYS A 285 -5.75 8.17 30.72
CA LYS A 285 -5.51 7.27 29.57
C LYS A 285 -5.37 8.03 28.26
N LYS A 286 -4.21 7.89 27.63
CA LYS A 286 -3.94 8.24 26.23
C LYS A 286 -3.77 6.94 25.44
N ASN A 287 -4.81 6.56 24.69
CA ASN A 287 -4.89 5.26 24.00
C ASN A 287 -4.42 5.39 22.55
N PRO A 288 -3.62 4.43 22.04
CA PRO A 288 -3.15 4.40 20.65
C PRO A 288 -4.22 3.83 19.68
N CYS A 289 -5.48 4.24 19.82
CA CYS A 289 -6.59 3.61 19.09
C CYS A 289 -6.48 3.72 17.57
N THR A 290 -5.84 4.77 17.05
CA THR A 290 -5.57 4.89 15.61
C THR A 290 -4.66 3.76 15.12
N LEU A 291 -3.60 3.45 15.86
CA LEU A 291 -2.68 2.35 15.57
C LEU A 291 -3.35 0.98 15.74
N GLU A 292 -4.20 0.82 16.75
CA GLU A 292 -4.99 -0.40 16.94
C GLU A 292 -5.93 -0.65 15.74
N LEU A 293 -6.54 0.41 15.20
CA LEU A 293 -7.38 0.32 14.00
C LEU A 293 -6.57 0.00 12.76
N VAL A 294 -5.36 0.55 12.59
CA VAL A 294 -4.44 0.17 11.51
C VAL A 294 -4.13 -1.33 11.59
N ARG A 295 -3.74 -1.83 12.77
CA ARG A 295 -3.48 -3.25 13.01
C ARG A 295 -4.72 -4.12 12.76
N GLY A 296 -5.91 -3.66 13.15
CA GLY A 296 -7.17 -4.36 12.90
C GLY A 296 -7.59 -4.39 11.42
N ARG A 297 -7.29 -3.33 10.66
CA ARG A 297 -7.63 -3.21 9.23
C ARG A 297 -6.89 -4.23 8.35
N VAL A 298 -5.80 -4.83 8.82
CA VAL A 298 -5.16 -5.99 8.16
C VAL A 298 -6.18 -7.09 7.86
N GLY A 299 -7.06 -7.39 8.82
CA GLY A 299 -8.09 -8.41 8.66
C GLY A 299 -9.05 -8.11 7.51
N ARG A 300 -9.35 -6.83 7.25
CA ARG A 300 -10.20 -6.42 6.12
C ARG A 300 -9.52 -6.70 4.78
N VAL A 301 -8.24 -6.37 4.66
CA VAL A 301 -7.48 -6.57 3.41
C VAL A 301 -7.20 -8.05 3.16
N PHE A 302 -6.88 -8.81 4.21
CA PHE A 302 -6.72 -10.27 4.11
C PHE A 302 -8.04 -10.95 3.74
N GLY A 303 -9.14 -10.49 4.34
CA GLY A 303 -10.49 -10.95 3.99
C GLY A 303 -10.84 -10.65 2.53
N ALA A 304 -10.53 -9.44 2.05
CA ALA A 304 -10.74 -9.04 0.66
C ALA A 304 -9.96 -9.93 -0.32
N LEU A 305 -8.66 -10.15 -0.08
CA LEU A 305 -7.83 -11.03 -0.90
C LEU A 305 -8.40 -12.46 -0.95
N ASN A 306 -8.72 -13.04 0.21
CA ASN A 306 -9.29 -14.38 0.27
C ASN A 306 -10.68 -14.44 -0.38
N GLY A 307 -11.49 -13.38 -0.26
CA GLY A 307 -12.78 -13.26 -0.94
C GLY A 307 -12.62 -13.37 -2.44
N VAL A 308 -11.74 -12.55 -3.05
CA VAL A 308 -11.51 -12.56 -4.50
C VAL A 308 -10.91 -13.89 -4.96
N LEU A 309 -9.94 -14.46 -4.24
CA LEU A 309 -9.40 -15.78 -4.55
C LEU A 309 -10.49 -16.86 -4.59
N ASN A 310 -11.41 -16.84 -3.62
CA ASN A 310 -12.50 -17.81 -3.54
C ASN A 310 -13.57 -17.59 -4.61
N ILE A 311 -13.87 -16.34 -4.97
CA ILE A 311 -14.79 -16.01 -6.07
C ILE A 311 -14.25 -16.55 -7.39
N VAL A 312 -12.96 -16.33 -7.67
CA VAL A 312 -12.35 -16.68 -8.97
C VAL A 312 -12.06 -18.18 -9.09
N LYS A 313 -11.82 -18.87 -7.97
CA LYS A 313 -11.42 -20.27 -7.97
C LYS A 313 -12.48 -21.17 -8.62
N GLY A 314 -12.09 -21.82 -9.71
CA GLY A 314 -12.90 -22.86 -10.37
C GLY A 314 -14.01 -22.32 -11.27
N LEU A 315 -14.04 -21.00 -11.55
CA LEU A 315 -14.89 -20.45 -12.60
C LEU A 315 -14.47 -20.99 -13.97
N THR A 316 -15.45 -21.14 -14.86
CA THR A 316 -15.19 -21.49 -16.26
C THR A 316 -14.51 -20.32 -16.96
N THR A 317 -13.66 -20.60 -17.95
CA THR A 317 -13.05 -19.54 -18.77
C THR A 317 -14.11 -18.73 -19.52
N GLY A 318 -13.97 -17.41 -19.49
CA GLY A 318 -14.95 -16.45 -20.01
C GLY A 318 -15.45 -15.52 -18.90
N TYR A 319 -16.47 -14.72 -19.21
CA TYR A 319 -17.11 -13.87 -18.22
C TYR A 319 -18.22 -14.64 -17.50
N ASN A 320 -18.16 -14.66 -16.17
CA ASN A 320 -19.21 -15.16 -15.29
C ASN A 320 -19.70 -14.04 -14.38
N ARG A 321 -20.98 -14.07 -14.01
CA ARG A 321 -21.59 -13.01 -13.20
C ARG A 321 -20.99 -12.95 -11.79
N ASP A 322 -20.44 -14.05 -11.30
CA ASP A 322 -19.66 -14.18 -10.06
C ASP A 322 -18.58 -13.08 -9.96
N LEU A 323 -18.00 -12.67 -11.10
CA LEU A 323 -16.97 -11.63 -11.16
C LEU A 323 -17.47 -10.24 -10.73
N GLN A 324 -18.78 -10.02 -10.64
CA GLN A 324 -19.36 -8.78 -10.12
C GLN A 324 -18.97 -8.54 -8.64
N GLU A 325 -18.85 -9.60 -7.84
CA GLU A 325 -18.54 -9.54 -6.40
C GLU A 325 -17.08 -9.10 -6.12
N VAL A 326 -16.21 -9.12 -7.14
CA VAL A 326 -14.78 -8.75 -6.98
C VAL A 326 -14.62 -7.27 -6.58
N LYS A 327 -15.45 -6.38 -7.14
CA LYS A 327 -15.35 -4.92 -6.95
C LYS A 327 -15.46 -4.54 -5.48
N HIS A 328 -16.45 -5.12 -4.78
CA HIS A 328 -16.68 -4.87 -3.36
C HIS A 328 -15.41 -5.11 -2.52
N HIS A 329 -14.78 -6.27 -2.71
CA HIS A 329 -13.54 -6.62 -2.01
C HIS A 329 -12.36 -5.75 -2.42
N LEU A 330 -12.21 -5.47 -3.72
CA LEU A 330 -11.13 -4.65 -4.24
C LEU A 330 -11.15 -3.23 -3.64
N TRP A 331 -12.31 -2.59 -3.66
CA TRP A 331 -12.50 -1.23 -3.13
C TRP A 331 -12.30 -1.17 -1.62
N ALA A 332 -12.90 -2.10 -0.88
CA ALA A 332 -12.72 -2.17 0.57
C ALA A 332 -11.24 -2.38 0.96
N GLY A 333 -10.50 -3.18 0.20
CA GLY A 333 -9.07 -3.41 0.42
C GLY A 333 -8.23 -2.16 0.19
N ILE A 334 -8.46 -1.46 -0.93
CA ILE A 334 -7.75 -0.22 -1.28
C ILE A 334 -7.99 0.88 -0.24
N ASP A 335 -9.26 1.10 0.14
CA ASP A 335 -9.60 2.19 1.05
C ASP A 335 -9.01 1.95 2.45
N ALA A 336 -9.05 0.70 2.94
CA ALA A 336 -8.43 0.34 4.21
C ALA A 336 -6.91 0.60 4.23
N VAL A 337 -6.21 0.39 3.11
CA VAL A 337 -4.77 0.65 3.00
C VAL A 337 -4.49 2.15 2.98
N LYS A 338 -5.21 2.90 2.15
CA LYS A 338 -5.01 4.36 2.02
C LYS A 338 -5.17 5.06 3.36
N ASP A 339 -6.25 4.79 4.07
CA ASP A 339 -6.48 5.36 5.41
C ASP A 339 -5.37 4.97 6.39
N SER A 340 -4.86 3.72 6.30
CA SER A 340 -3.85 3.22 7.23
C SER A 340 -2.47 3.85 6.99
N LEU A 341 -2.13 4.11 5.73
CA LEU A 341 -0.90 4.81 5.36
C LEU A 341 -0.91 6.25 5.86
N GLU A 342 -2.02 6.97 5.66
CA GLU A 342 -2.17 8.36 6.12
C GLU A 342 -2.02 8.47 7.64
N ILE A 343 -2.74 7.63 8.38
CA ILE A 343 -2.69 7.61 9.85
C ILE A 343 -1.30 7.28 10.37
N LEU A 344 -0.62 6.26 9.81
CA LEU A 344 0.72 5.90 10.27
C LEU A 344 1.77 6.97 9.92
N ALA A 345 1.68 7.59 8.74
CA ALA A 345 2.61 8.65 8.37
C ALA A 345 2.52 9.80 9.38
N GLY A 346 1.29 10.29 9.63
CA GLY A 346 1.07 11.35 10.60
C GLY A 346 1.49 11.00 12.03
N ALA A 347 1.21 9.77 12.49
CA ALA A 347 1.65 9.31 13.80
C ALA A 347 3.18 9.26 13.93
N ILE A 348 3.91 8.80 12.91
CA ILE A 348 5.38 8.79 12.91
C ILE A 348 5.95 10.21 12.87
N GLU A 349 5.36 11.12 12.10
CA GLU A 349 5.85 12.50 11.99
C GLU A 349 5.74 13.28 13.29
N SER A 350 4.63 13.05 14.00
CA SER A 350 4.24 13.82 15.17
C SER A 350 4.60 13.17 16.51
N MET A 351 5.07 11.91 16.52
CA MET A 351 5.46 11.26 17.77
C MET A 351 6.68 11.95 18.41
N ASP A 352 6.63 12.07 19.73
CA ASP A 352 7.73 12.53 20.56
C ASP A 352 8.55 11.33 21.02
N VAL A 353 9.87 11.38 20.83
CA VAL A 353 10.79 10.31 21.23
C VAL A 353 11.44 10.63 22.56
N ASN A 354 11.34 9.71 23.52
CA ASN A 354 11.97 9.83 24.82
C ASN A 354 13.38 9.21 24.83
N GLU A 355 14.34 9.95 24.29
CA GLU A 355 15.74 9.51 24.17
C GLU A 355 16.36 9.13 25.51
N LYS A 356 15.99 9.85 26.58
CA LYS A 356 16.47 9.57 27.94
C LYS A 356 16.00 8.22 28.44
N ARG A 357 14.71 7.90 28.23
CA ARG A 357 14.14 6.61 28.62
C ARG A 357 14.79 5.46 27.86
N MET A 358 14.98 5.61 26.55
CA MET A 358 15.65 4.58 25.75
C MET A 358 17.09 4.35 26.21
N ARG A 359 17.84 5.41 26.49
CA ARG A 359 19.20 5.31 27.07
C ARG A 359 19.20 4.58 28.41
N VAL A 360 18.29 4.91 29.31
CA VAL A 360 18.17 4.21 30.61
C VAL A 360 17.92 2.72 30.41
N MET A 361 17.06 2.31 29.47
CA MET A 361 16.83 0.88 29.20
C MET A 361 18.07 0.17 28.61
N VAL A 362 18.89 0.86 27.81
CA VAL A 362 20.18 0.33 27.34
C VAL A 362 21.14 0.12 28.51
N GLU A 363 21.21 1.09 29.42
CA GLU A 363 22.14 1.06 30.56
C GLU A 363 21.70 0.11 31.70
N GLU A 364 20.40 -0.10 31.87
CA GLU A 364 19.84 -1.04 32.85
C GLU A 364 19.85 -2.49 32.36
N GLY A 365 19.88 -2.71 31.05
CA GLY A 365 19.94 -4.03 30.46
C GLY A 365 21.33 -4.68 30.51
N TYR A 366 21.37 -5.99 30.26
CA TYR A 366 22.61 -6.72 30.00
C TYR A 366 22.94 -6.79 28.49
N THR A 367 22.50 -5.80 27.70
CA THR A 367 22.65 -5.77 26.22
C THR A 367 24.09 -5.78 25.74
N LEU A 368 25.03 -5.42 26.61
CA LEU A 368 26.48 -5.40 26.35
C LEU A 368 27.19 -6.70 26.72
N ALA A 369 26.45 -7.71 27.19
CA ALA A 369 27.02 -9.02 27.52
C ALA A 369 27.69 -9.68 26.31
N LEU A 370 27.09 -9.54 25.13
CA LEU A 370 27.68 -10.08 23.91
C LEU A 370 28.97 -9.36 23.53
N ASP A 371 29.00 -8.02 23.62
CA ASP A 371 30.19 -7.21 23.36
C ASP A 371 31.35 -7.60 24.29
N LEU A 372 31.05 -7.85 25.58
CA LEU A 372 32.02 -8.39 26.52
C LEU A 372 32.52 -9.78 26.11
N ALA A 373 31.63 -10.70 25.74
CA ALA A 373 32.02 -12.05 25.31
C ALA A 373 32.90 -12.02 24.04
N GLU A 374 32.57 -11.17 23.07
CA GLU A 374 33.35 -10.99 21.84
C GLU A 374 34.73 -10.41 22.15
N ARG A 375 34.84 -9.42 23.04
CA ARG A 375 36.14 -8.88 23.45
C ARG A 375 37.00 -9.89 24.21
N LEU A 376 36.43 -10.63 25.15
CA LEU A 376 37.17 -11.70 25.85
C LEU A 376 37.67 -12.78 24.86
N THR A 377 36.91 -13.04 23.79
CA THR A 377 37.33 -13.97 22.73
C THR A 377 38.54 -13.42 21.96
N VAL A 378 38.47 -12.17 21.49
CA VAL A 378 39.49 -11.57 20.63
C VAL A 378 40.74 -11.16 21.39
N GLU A 379 40.59 -10.49 22.54
CA GLU A 379 41.69 -9.87 23.28
C GLU A 379 42.40 -10.84 24.23
N LEU A 380 41.69 -11.85 24.77
CA LEU A 380 42.27 -12.86 25.68
C LEU A 380 42.44 -14.23 25.02
N GLY A 381 42.07 -14.39 23.76
CA GLY A 381 42.20 -15.65 23.01
C GLY A 381 41.33 -16.79 23.56
N LEU A 382 40.28 -16.48 24.32
CA LEU A 382 39.30 -17.48 24.75
C LEU A 382 38.50 -17.97 23.55
N SER A 383 38.06 -19.23 23.56
CA SER A 383 37.00 -19.62 22.63
C SER A 383 35.71 -18.88 22.98
N PHE A 384 34.86 -18.61 21.98
CA PHE A 384 33.59 -17.93 22.24
C PHE A 384 32.71 -18.66 23.27
N ARG A 385 32.80 -19.99 23.35
CA ARG A 385 32.06 -20.78 24.36
C ARG A 385 32.57 -20.55 25.78
N GLU A 386 33.89 -20.45 25.96
CA GLU A 386 34.49 -20.09 27.25
C GLU A 386 34.08 -18.67 27.65
N ALA A 387 34.21 -17.70 26.74
CA ALA A 387 33.80 -16.32 26.99
C ALA A 387 32.30 -16.23 27.33
N HIS A 388 31.44 -16.90 26.58
CA HIS A 388 30.00 -16.99 26.86
C HIS A 388 29.71 -17.62 28.22
N MET A 389 30.43 -18.67 28.62
CA MET A 389 30.28 -19.27 29.94
C MET A 389 30.65 -18.30 31.06
N VAL A 390 31.75 -17.56 30.92
CA VAL A 390 32.17 -16.54 31.89
C VAL A 390 31.12 -15.44 31.99
N VAL A 391 30.74 -14.83 30.86
CA VAL A 391 29.75 -13.75 30.83
C VAL A 391 28.38 -14.20 31.31
N GLY A 392 27.94 -15.41 30.94
CA GLY A 392 26.65 -15.95 31.40
C GLY A 392 26.60 -16.15 32.93
N ASN A 393 27.71 -16.51 33.57
CA ASN A 393 27.79 -16.56 35.03
C ASN A 393 27.85 -15.16 35.66
N LEU A 394 28.58 -14.22 35.05
CA LEU A 394 28.58 -12.81 35.48
C LEU A 394 27.18 -12.22 35.45
N VAL A 395 26.46 -12.35 34.33
CA VAL A 395 25.09 -11.84 34.18
C VAL A 395 24.16 -12.48 35.22
N ARG A 396 24.32 -13.78 35.52
CA ARG A 396 23.54 -14.45 36.57
C ARG A 396 23.81 -13.87 37.96
N GLU A 397 25.09 -13.66 38.30
CA GLU A 397 25.49 -13.07 39.58
C GLU A 397 24.95 -11.63 39.71
N MET A 398 25.13 -10.80 38.67
CA MET A 398 24.63 -9.41 38.62
C MET A 398 23.10 -9.32 38.67
N ALA A 399 22.39 -10.17 37.93
CA ALA A 399 20.93 -10.19 37.96
C ALA A 399 20.38 -10.58 39.33
N SER A 400 21.12 -11.39 40.10
CA SER A 400 20.74 -11.79 41.45
C SER A 400 21.03 -10.69 42.48
N SER A 401 22.07 -9.87 42.28
CA SER A 401 22.44 -8.76 43.16
C SER A 401 21.76 -7.44 42.82
N GLY A 402 21.17 -7.32 41.63
CA GLY A 402 20.62 -6.07 41.10
C GLY A 402 21.69 -5.10 40.57
N GLU A 403 22.92 -5.58 40.37
CA GLU A 403 24.01 -4.78 39.82
C GLU A 403 23.90 -4.63 38.29
N ARG A 404 24.36 -3.47 37.80
CA ARG A 404 24.40 -3.15 36.37
C ARG A 404 25.69 -3.62 35.75
N ILE A 405 25.65 -4.01 34.48
CA ILE A 405 26.85 -4.44 33.74
C ILE A 405 27.89 -3.33 33.63
N SER A 406 27.48 -2.06 33.67
CA SER A 406 28.37 -0.90 33.67
C SER A 406 29.25 -0.78 34.92
N CYS A 407 28.93 -1.49 35.99
CA CYS A 407 29.69 -1.49 37.25
C CYS A 407 30.74 -2.61 37.32
N LEU A 408 30.82 -3.45 36.27
CA LEU A 408 31.72 -4.60 36.21
C LEU A 408 33.19 -4.15 36.28
N LYS A 409 33.99 -4.84 37.10
CA LYS A 409 35.42 -4.60 37.21
C LYS A 409 36.23 -5.77 36.62
N PRO A 410 37.50 -5.55 36.25
CA PRO A 410 38.38 -6.63 35.79
C PRO A 410 38.43 -7.82 36.76
N GLU A 411 38.48 -7.55 38.06
CA GLU A 411 38.58 -8.59 39.09
C GLU A 411 37.35 -9.50 39.12
N ASP A 412 36.17 -8.98 38.75
CA ASP A 412 34.95 -9.79 38.66
C ASP A 412 35.05 -10.81 37.52
N VAL A 413 35.56 -10.36 36.37
CA VAL A 413 35.78 -11.21 35.18
C VAL A 413 36.84 -12.26 35.48
N GLU A 414 37.97 -11.86 36.08
CA GLU A 414 39.06 -12.77 36.46
C GLU A 414 38.59 -13.84 37.46
N ARG A 415 37.83 -13.43 38.50
CA ARG A 415 37.26 -14.34 39.51
C ARG A 415 36.31 -15.36 38.89
N VAL A 416 35.41 -14.92 38.02
CA VAL A 416 34.45 -15.83 37.38
C VAL A 416 35.15 -16.73 36.36
N ALA A 417 36.12 -16.21 35.62
CA ALA A 417 36.93 -17.00 34.70
C ALA A 417 37.72 -18.11 35.44
N GLU A 418 38.37 -17.81 36.57
CA GLU A 418 39.07 -18.82 37.37
C GLU A 418 38.10 -19.89 37.89
N LYS A 419 36.92 -19.48 38.39
CA LYS A 419 35.87 -20.38 38.89
C LYS A 419 35.30 -21.30 37.82
N VAL A 420 35.05 -20.79 36.61
CA VAL A 420 34.30 -21.49 35.56
C VAL A 420 35.23 -22.21 34.57
N LEU A 421 36.41 -21.66 34.29
CA LEU A 421 37.37 -22.23 33.34
C LEU A 421 38.49 -23.02 34.04
N GLY A 422 38.65 -22.89 35.36
CA GLY A 422 39.71 -23.56 36.12
C GLY A 422 41.11 -23.00 35.85
N ARG A 423 41.23 -21.82 35.23
CA ARG A 423 42.49 -21.15 34.92
C ARG A 423 42.38 -19.64 35.12
N ARG A 424 43.49 -19.01 35.50
CA ARG A 424 43.56 -17.55 35.62
C ARG A 424 43.65 -16.90 34.24
N VAL A 425 42.95 -15.80 34.10
CA VAL A 425 43.09 -14.84 33.00
C VAL A 425 43.46 -13.50 33.61
N THR A 426 44.17 -12.66 32.85
CA THR A 426 44.44 -11.28 33.25
C THR A 426 43.62 -10.37 32.36
N VAL A 427 42.82 -9.50 32.96
CA VAL A 427 41.87 -8.65 32.25
C VAL A 427 42.33 -7.19 32.38
N ASP A 428 42.52 -6.52 31.26
CA ASP A 428 42.85 -5.09 31.24
C ASP A 428 41.62 -4.25 31.60
N GLU A 429 41.80 -3.17 32.36
CA GLU A 429 40.72 -2.26 32.72
C GLU A 429 40.04 -1.64 31.50
N ASN A 430 40.80 -1.34 30.44
CA ASN A 430 40.29 -0.77 29.19
C ASN A 430 39.41 -1.77 28.43
N LEU A 431 39.70 -3.07 28.51
CA LEU A 431 38.88 -4.12 27.89
C LEU A 431 37.47 -4.07 28.48
N VAL A 432 37.37 -4.08 29.81
CA VAL A 432 36.07 -4.06 30.51
C VAL A 432 35.36 -2.73 30.27
N ARG A 433 36.04 -1.60 30.46
CA ARG A 433 35.45 -0.27 30.26
C ARG A 433 34.89 -0.10 28.85
N GLY A 434 35.59 -0.59 27.83
CA GLY A 434 35.12 -0.48 26.45
C GLY A 434 34.03 -1.50 26.09
N ALA A 435 34.06 -2.69 26.68
CA ALA A 435 33.01 -3.69 26.50
C ALA A 435 31.65 -3.23 27.06
N VAL A 436 31.66 -2.47 28.16
CA VAL A 436 30.45 -2.03 28.87
C VAL A 436 30.06 -0.58 28.54
N ASN A 437 30.60 -0.02 27.46
CA ASN A 437 30.23 1.29 26.94
C ASN A 437 29.30 1.16 25.71
N PRO A 438 28.04 1.66 25.77
CA PRO A 438 27.10 1.60 24.65
C PRO A 438 27.58 2.27 23.36
N GLU A 439 28.21 3.45 23.47
CA GLU A 439 28.74 4.18 22.31
C GLU A 439 29.88 3.40 21.64
N GLU A 440 30.75 2.77 22.42
CA GLU A 440 31.83 1.93 21.91
C GLU A 440 31.31 0.63 21.28
N SER A 441 30.23 0.04 21.82
CA SER A 441 29.51 -1.07 21.18
C SER A 441 29.10 -0.72 19.75
N LEU A 442 28.48 0.44 19.54
CA LEU A 442 28.09 0.89 18.20
C LEU A 442 29.29 1.06 17.27
N LEU A 443 30.38 1.66 17.74
CA LEU A 443 31.59 1.88 16.95
C LEU A 443 32.30 0.57 16.54
N ASN A 444 32.16 -0.49 17.35
CA ASN A 444 32.80 -1.78 17.09
C ASN A 444 32.00 -2.67 16.12
N ARG A 445 30.70 -2.43 15.96
CA ARG A 445 29.83 -3.16 15.02
C ARG A 445 30.09 -2.74 13.58
N ARG A 446 31.24 -3.07 12.98
CA ARG A 446 31.66 -2.52 11.67
C ARG A 446 31.14 -3.27 10.43
N SER A 447 30.33 -4.32 10.61
CA SER A 447 29.76 -5.06 9.48
C SER A 447 28.78 -4.20 8.69
N ILE A 448 28.68 -4.45 7.37
CA ILE A 448 27.74 -3.73 6.51
C ILE A 448 26.30 -3.86 7.06
N GLY A 449 25.60 -2.73 7.16
CA GLY A 449 24.21 -2.66 7.62
C GLY A 449 24.02 -2.72 9.15
N SER A 450 25.10 -2.64 9.92
CA SER A 450 25.05 -2.57 11.38
C SER A 450 24.53 -1.21 11.91
N PRO A 451 24.28 -1.09 13.23
CA PRO A 451 23.95 0.20 13.84
C PRO A 451 25.17 1.12 14.03
N ASN A 452 26.31 0.84 13.40
CA ASN A 452 27.45 1.73 13.47
C ASN A 452 27.08 3.11 12.89
N PRO A 453 27.53 4.23 13.50
CA PRO A 453 27.18 5.56 13.02
C PRO A 453 27.55 5.81 11.55
N ALA A 454 28.70 5.30 11.10
CA ALA A 454 29.14 5.44 9.70
C ALA A 454 28.27 4.61 8.74
N GLU A 455 27.86 3.40 9.13
CA GLU A 455 26.96 2.56 8.33
C GLU A 455 25.54 3.12 8.30
N THR A 456 25.05 3.66 9.42
CA THR A 456 23.73 4.30 9.50
C THR A 456 23.69 5.54 8.60
N GLU A 457 24.71 6.39 8.64
CA GLU A 457 24.86 7.55 7.74
C GLU A 457 24.90 7.12 6.26
N ARG A 458 25.65 6.05 5.93
CA ARG A 458 25.70 5.49 4.58
C ARG A 458 24.32 5.04 4.11
N MET A 459 23.59 4.30 4.96
CA MET A 459 22.24 3.83 4.65
C MET A 459 21.26 5.00 4.48
N LEU A 460 21.26 6.00 5.37
CA LEU A 460 20.40 7.19 5.26
C LEU A 460 20.58 7.88 3.90
N LYS A 461 21.84 8.11 3.49
CA LYS A 461 22.15 8.74 2.21
C LYS A 461 21.69 7.92 1.00
N GLU A 462 21.94 6.61 1.03
CA GLU A 462 21.52 5.69 -0.04
C GLU A 462 19.99 5.65 -0.15
N ARG A 463 19.28 5.48 0.97
CA ARG A 463 17.81 5.38 0.99
C ARG A 463 17.16 6.71 0.62
N SER A 464 17.74 7.85 0.99
CA SER A 464 17.27 9.16 0.52
C SER A 464 17.36 9.28 -1.00
N THR A 465 18.44 8.77 -1.61
CA THR A 465 18.61 8.78 -3.07
C THR A 465 17.58 7.87 -3.75
N VAL A 466 17.39 6.65 -3.24
CA VAL A 466 16.40 5.70 -3.76
C VAL A 466 14.98 6.24 -3.62
N LEU A 467 14.64 6.82 -2.46
CA LEU A 467 13.33 7.42 -2.21
C LEU A 467 13.02 8.55 -3.20
N LYS A 468 14.00 9.45 -3.45
CA LYS A 468 13.85 10.52 -4.45
C LYS A 468 13.57 9.98 -5.85
N ALA A 469 14.28 8.92 -6.27
CA ALA A 469 14.05 8.28 -7.56
C ALA A 469 12.62 7.70 -7.67
N PHE A 470 12.11 7.07 -6.61
CA PHE A 470 10.72 6.62 -6.59
C PHE A 470 9.70 7.77 -6.61
N MET A 471 9.94 8.85 -5.86
CA MET A 471 9.08 10.05 -5.88
C MET A 471 8.97 10.63 -7.28
N GLU A 472 10.10 10.75 -7.99
CA GLU A 472 10.12 11.21 -9.39
C GLU A 472 9.37 10.24 -10.32
N ALA A 473 9.60 8.94 -10.18
CA ALA A 473 8.93 7.92 -10.99
C ALA A 473 7.39 7.95 -10.79
N TRP A 474 6.92 8.09 -9.55
CA TRP A 474 5.48 8.19 -9.25
C TRP A 474 4.86 9.48 -9.76
N LEU A 475 5.55 10.60 -9.59
CA LEU A 475 5.11 11.88 -10.13
C LEU A 475 4.96 11.83 -11.65
N LEU A 476 5.89 11.16 -12.35
CA LEU A 476 5.79 10.95 -13.80
C LEU A 476 4.59 10.09 -14.18
N LYS A 477 4.30 9.01 -13.43
CA LYS A 477 3.09 8.17 -13.66
C LYS A 477 1.81 8.98 -13.48
N ARG A 478 1.67 9.71 -12.38
CA ARG A 478 0.52 10.61 -12.12
C ARG A 478 0.35 11.61 -13.27
N LYS A 479 1.41 12.37 -13.59
CA LYS A 479 1.39 13.36 -14.69
C LYS A 479 1.07 12.71 -16.04
N SER A 480 1.50 11.48 -16.28
CA SER A 480 1.17 10.77 -17.52
C SER A 480 -0.33 10.52 -17.63
N LEU A 481 -0.97 10.03 -16.57
CA LEU A 481 -2.42 9.79 -16.55
C LEU A 481 -3.22 11.11 -16.58
N GLU A 482 -2.77 12.15 -15.87
CA GLU A 482 -3.39 13.48 -15.94
C GLU A 482 -3.33 14.05 -17.36
N ARG A 483 -2.17 13.94 -18.04
CA ARG A 483 -2.01 14.37 -19.43
C ARG A 483 -2.91 13.58 -20.37
N ALA A 484 -3.00 12.26 -20.21
CA ALA A 484 -3.90 11.44 -21.03
C ALA A 484 -5.37 11.87 -20.86
N ARG A 485 -5.83 12.04 -19.61
CA ARG A 485 -7.18 12.50 -19.30
C ARG A 485 -7.47 13.90 -19.85
N ASN A 486 -6.52 14.83 -19.74
CA ASN A 486 -6.66 16.17 -20.31
C ASN A 486 -6.67 16.15 -21.85
N SER A 487 -5.82 15.34 -22.48
CA SER A 487 -5.78 15.14 -23.93
C SER A 487 -7.11 14.59 -24.46
N LEU A 488 -7.71 13.61 -23.77
CA LEU A 488 -9.04 13.12 -24.09
C LEU A 488 -10.09 14.24 -23.98
N ARG A 489 -10.10 14.99 -22.88
CA ARG A 489 -11.02 16.13 -22.67
C ARG A 489 -10.87 17.20 -23.76
N GLU A 490 -9.65 17.52 -24.18
CA GLU A 490 -9.38 18.45 -25.28
C GLU A 490 -9.87 17.90 -26.62
N THR A 491 -9.67 16.60 -26.87
CA THR A 491 -10.16 15.91 -28.07
C THR A 491 -11.68 15.95 -28.14
N VAL A 492 -12.37 15.64 -27.02
CA VAL A 492 -13.83 15.75 -26.90
C VAL A 492 -14.28 17.19 -27.19
N LYS A 493 -13.66 18.19 -26.56
CA LYS A 493 -13.97 19.61 -26.80
C LYS A 493 -13.79 20.01 -28.26
N LYS A 494 -12.74 19.55 -28.92
CA LYS A 494 -12.49 19.83 -30.35
C LYS A 494 -13.66 19.36 -31.20
N TYR A 495 -14.10 18.12 -31.04
CA TYR A 495 -15.27 17.58 -31.76
C TYR A 495 -16.55 18.36 -31.47
N LEU A 496 -16.75 18.84 -30.23
CA LEU A 496 -17.91 19.64 -29.86
C LEU A 496 -17.85 21.08 -30.39
N SER A 497 -16.66 21.69 -30.49
CA SER A 497 -16.47 23.09 -30.89
C SER A 497 -16.51 23.32 -32.40
N GLU A 498 -16.09 22.35 -33.21
CA GLU A 498 -16.04 22.46 -34.68
C GLU A 498 -17.42 22.22 -35.33
N GLY A 499 -18.48 22.73 -34.71
CA GLY A 499 -19.88 22.46 -35.05
C GLY A 499 -20.24 22.80 -36.51
N TYR A 500 -21.02 21.90 -37.13
CA TYR A 500 -21.76 22.03 -38.40
C TYR A 500 -21.25 23.11 -39.37
N VAL A 501 -20.19 22.79 -40.12
CA VAL A 501 -20.00 23.36 -41.47
C VAL A 501 -20.51 22.34 -42.47
#